data_AF-A0A1Y2IEE9-F1
#
_entry.id   AF-A0A1Y2IEE9-F1
#
_cell.length_a   1.000
_cell.length_b   1.000
_cell.length_c   1.000
_cell.angle_alpha   90.00
_cell.angle_beta   90.00
_cell.angle_gamma   90.00
#
_symmetry.space_group_name_H-M   'P 1'
#
loop_
_entity.id
_entity.type
_entity.pdbx_description
1 polymer ?
#
loop_
_entity_poly.entity_id
_entity_poly.type
_entity_poly.pdbx_seq_one_letter_code
_entity_poly.pdbx_strand_id
1 'polypeptide(L)'
;MLDDLERILSTKGIRFHRKGNRIRCFPHVVNISVQRSLRALGCGSKQSELADPTEASAEADVTTTCPNFDNPVKAARALINKARQSGQRREEFEQIVAECIKNQTLGEGFEPGGTQLLRDVDTRWSSTFLMIDRLLALYPAVQLLMRKHDPDALLSDKTLDVLSDIREFLAIPHTVQELLSAEDTPTISLALPAYAELVDILKGARDKLPQLAHGIQAAISALEEYMAYARQTRVYALAMGT
;
A
#
# COMPACT_ATOMS: atom_id res chain seq x y z
N MET A 1 14.15 25.01 -1.78
CA MET A 1 15.25 24.03 -2.03
C MET A 1 15.58 23.91 -3.53
N LEU A 2 14.71 23.37 -4.39
CA LEU A 2 15.03 23.26 -5.84
C LEU A 2 15.03 24.61 -6.56
N ASP A 3 14.16 25.55 -6.16
CA ASP A 3 14.19 26.95 -6.65
C ASP A 3 15.51 27.65 -6.30
N ASP A 4 16.00 27.46 -5.08
CA ASP A 4 17.27 28.02 -4.62
C ASP A 4 18.45 27.42 -5.40
N LEU A 5 18.38 26.12 -5.68
CA LEU A 5 19.40 25.41 -6.45
C LEU A 5 19.44 25.90 -7.90
N GLU A 6 18.28 26.08 -8.54
CA GLU A 6 18.17 26.69 -9.86
C GLU A 6 18.78 28.09 -9.89
N ARG A 7 18.48 28.93 -8.88
CA ARG A 7 19.05 30.27 -8.75
C ARG A 7 20.58 30.21 -8.62
N ILE A 8 21.11 29.40 -7.71
CA ILE A 8 22.57 29.30 -7.45
C ILE A 8 23.31 28.76 -8.67
N LEU A 9 22.79 27.71 -9.32
CA LEU A 9 23.45 27.11 -10.49
C LEU A 9 23.39 28.04 -11.71
N SER A 10 22.31 28.79 -11.87
CA SER A 10 22.19 29.81 -12.92
C SER A 10 23.26 30.90 -12.79
N THR A 11 23.58 31.35 -11.56
CA THR A 11 24.67 32.33 -11.34
C THR A 11 26.05 31.81 -11.74
N LYS A 12 26.22 30.49 -11.81
CA LYS A 12 27.46 29.82 -12.24
C LYS A 12 27.44 29.43 -13.73
N GLY A 13 26.41 29.82 -14.48
CA GLY A 13 26.25 29.44 -15.88
C GLY A 13 25.90 27.96 -16.11
N ILE A 14 25.46 27.25 -15.07
CA ILE A 14 25.11 25.82 -15.15
C ILE A 14 23.60 25.70 -15.44
N ARG A 15 23.25 25.00 -16.53
CA ARG A 15 21.85 24.77 -16.91
C ARG A 15 21.18 23.78 -15.95
N PHE A 16 20.28 24.26 -15.12
CA PHE A 16 19.46 23.46 -14.21
C PHE A 16 18.03 23.99 -14.22
N HIS A 17 17.03 23.11 -14.32
CA HIS A 17 15.62 23.49 -14.27
C HIS A 17 14.93 22.79 -13.11
N ARG A 18 14.35 23.55 -12.18
CA ARG A 18 13.81 23.00 -10.92
C ARG A 18 12.79 21.87 -11.11
N LYS A 19 11.96 21.94 -12.17
CA LYS A 19 10.98 20.90 -12.49
C LYS A 19 11.59 19.79 -13.37
N GLY A 20 12.42 20.17 -14.34
CA GLY A 20 12.94 19.26 -15.36
C GLY A 20 14.10 18.38 -14.88
N ASN A 21 14.70 18.75 -13.75
CA ASN A 21 15.75 17.99 -13.07
C ASN A 21 15.22 17.26 -11.82
N ARG A 22 13.90 17.29 -11.56
CA ARG A 22 13.29 16.57 -10.44
C ARG A 22 12.91 15.16 -10.91
N ILE A 23 13.63 14.16 -10.40
CA ILE A 23 13.33 12.74 -10.65
C ILE A 23 12.32 12.27 -9.60
N ARG A 24 11.27 11.59 -10.04
CA ARG A 24 10.26 11.01 -9.14
C ARG A 24 10.67 9.58 -8.81
N CYS A 25 10.75 9.28 -7.52
CA CYS A 25 11.05 7.93 -7.04
C CYS A 25 9.85 7.01 -7.30
N PHE A 26 10.04 5.97 -8.10
CA PHE A 26 8.97 5.07 -8.51
C PHE A 26 8.24 4.41 -7.32
N PRO A 27 8.94 3.74 -6.37
CA PRO A 27 8.29 3.16 -5.19
C PRO A 27 7.51 4.19 -4.36
N HIS A 28 8.03 5.43 -4.26
CA HIS A 28 7.34 6.49 -3.53
C HIS A 28 6.01 6.88 -4.18
N VAL A 29 5.97 6.99 -5.52
CA VAL A 29 4.74 7.29 -6.27
C VAL A 29 3.73 6.16 -6.16
N VAL A 30 4.18 4.90 -6.27
CA VAL A 30 3.31 3.73 -6.07
C VAL A 30 2.71 3.77 -4.66
N ASN A 31 3.51 4.05 -3.63
CA ASN A 31 2.99 4.21 -2.27
C ASN A 31 1.96 5.34 -2.16
N ILE A 32 2.18 6.50 -2.81
CA ILE A 32 1.19 7.60 -2.84
C ILE A 32 -0.14 7.12 -3.43
N SER A 33 -0.11 6.35 -4.54
CA SER A 33 -1.33 5.82 -5.16
C SER A 33 -2.10 4.90 -4.21
N VAL A 34 -1.40 4.03 -3.47
CA VAL A 34 -2.00 3.14 -2.45
C VAL A 34 -2.63 3.96 -1.33
N GLN A 35 -1.93 4.97 -0.82
CA GLN A 35 -2.46 5.82 0.26
C GLN A 35 -3.69 6.62 -0.18
N ARG A 36 -3.69 7.16 -1.41
CA ARG A 36 -4.87 7.85 -1.96
C ARG A 36 -6.05 6.89 -2.15
N SER A 37 -5.81 5.65 -2.61
CA SER A 37 -6.85 4.62 -2.67
C SER A 37 -7.41 4.27 -1.29
N LEU A 38 -6.55 3.94 -0.33
CA LEU A 38 -6.98 3.60 1.03
C LEU A 38 -7.79 4.73 1.67
N ARG A 39 -7.43 6.00 1.44
CA ARG A 39 -8.23 7.15 1.90
C ARG A 39 -9.60 7.23 1.24
N ALA A 40 -9.66 7.05 -0.08
CA ALA A 40 -10.92 7.04 -0.81
C ALA A 40 -11.85 5.92 -0.33
N LEU A 41 -11.29 4.76 0.06
CA LEU A 41 -12.00 3.65 0.68
C LEU A 41 -12.35 3.87 2.17
N GLY A 42 -12.06 5.05 2.74
CA GLY A 42 -12.24 5.33 4.17
C GLY A 42 -11.29 4.58 5.11
N CYS A 43 -10.26 3.91 4.57
CA CYS A 43 -9.29 3.02 5.23
C CYS A 43 -7.95 3.70 5.60
N GLY A 44 -7.76 4.96 5.20
CA GLY A 44 -6.51 5.71 5.37
C GLY A 44 -6.06 5.88 6.83
N SER A 45 -4.75 5.99 7.05
CA SER A 45 -4.17 6.37 8.34
C SER A 45 -4.18 7.89 8.53
N LYS A 46 -4.23 8.34 9.80
CA LYS A 46 -4.39 9.76 10.17
C LYS A 46 -3.18 10.64 9.81
N GLN A 47 -2.05 10.07 9.40
CA GLN A 47 -0.78 10.80 9.23
C GLN A 47 -0.35 11.06 7.78
N SER A 48 -1.14 10.70 6.77
CA SER A 48 -0.71 10.87 5.36
C SER A 48 -0.73 12.36 4.89
N GLU A 49 -0.53 13.34 5.75
CA GLU A 49 -0.13 14.71 5.35
C GLU A 49 1.34 14.76 4.86
N LEU A 50 1.76 13.78 4.05
CA LEU A 50 2.94 13.92 3.22
C LEU A 50 2.50 14.68 1.95
N ALA A 51 2.14 15.94 2.16
CA ALA A 51 2.02 16.91 1.09
C ALA A 51 3.40 17.06 0.43
N ASP A 52 3.47 16.89 -0.88
CA ASP A 52 4.57 17.46 -1.67
C ASP A 52 4.55 18.98 -1.34
N PRO A 53 5.66 19.62 -0.93
CA PRO A 53 5.68 21.03 -0.49
C PRO A 53 5.26 22.07 -1.56
N THR A 54 4.70 21.64 -2.68
CA THR A 54 4.33 22.47 -3.83
C THR A 54 2.83 22.50 -4.15
N GLU A 55 1.98 21.83 -3.37
CA GLU A 55 0.53 21.94 -3.57
C GLU A 55 -0.06 23.04 -2.68
N ALA A 56 -0.32 24.18 -3.31
CA ALA A 56 -1.20 25.20 -2.74
C ALA A 56 -2.58 24.59 -2.54
N SER A 57 -3.07 24.70 -1.31
CA SER A 57 -4.37 24.30 -0.82
C SER A 57 -5.52 24.58 -1.81
N ALA A 58 -6.13 23.51 -2.29
CA ALA A 58 -7.56 23.48 -2.57
C ALA A 58 -8.15 22.39 -1.68
N GLU A 59 -8.53 22.77 -0.47
CA GLU A 59 -9.39 21.97 0.40
C GLU A 59 -10.74 21.82 -0.30
N ALA A 60 -10.88 20.77 -1.10
CA ALA A 60 -12.18 20.23 -1.43
C ALA A 60 -12.54 19.25 -0.31
N ASP A 61 -13.32 19.74 0.64
CA ASP A 61 -14.13 18.94 1.57
C ASP A 61 -15.07 18.05 0.74
N VAL A 62 -14.55 16.92 0.28
CA VAL A 62 -15.37 15.85 -0.29
C VAL A 62 -15.76 14.95 0.86
N THR A 63 -16.83 15.36 1.54
CA THR A 63 -17.65 14.48 2.35
C THR A 63 -18.27 13.42 1.42
N THR A 64 -17.50 12.40 1.02
CA THR A 64 -18.04 11.22 0.35
C THR A 64 -18.70 10.34 1.41
N THR A 65 -20.01 10.46 1.53
CA THR A 65 -20.83 9.49 2.24
C THR A 65 -20.68 8.13 1.58
N CYS A 66 -19.89 7.24 2.17
CA CYS A 66 -19.93 5.81 1.88
C CYS A 66 -21.01 5.14 2.74
N PRO A 67 -21.79 4.19 2.21
CA PRO A 67 -22.69 3.36 3.00
C PRO A 67 -21.87 2.60 4.05
N ASN A 68 -22.33 2.65 5.31
CA ASN A 68 -21.72 2.05 6.50
C ASN A 68 -21.19 0.61 6.26
N PHE A 69 -19.92 0.51 5.89
CA PHE A 69 -19.06 -0.61 6.28
C PHE A 69 -18.08 -0.01 7.28
N ASP A 70 -18.15 -0.44 8.54
CA ASP A 70 -17.12 -0.14 9.52
C ASP A 70 -15.75 -0.43 8.91
N ASN A 71 -14.85 0.55 8.91
CA ASN A 71 -13.55 0.52 8.22
C ASN A 71 -12.82 -0.83 8.47
N PRO A 72 -12.75 -1.73 7.47
CA PRO A 72 -12.29 -3.11 7.65
C PRO A 72 -10.80 -3.16 8.00
N VAL A 73 -9.99 -2.26 7.42
CA VAL A 73 -8.56 -2.16 7.71
C VAL A 73 -8.33 -1.70 9.15
N LYS A 74 -9.15 -0.78 9.67
CA LYS A 74 -9.10 -0.35 11.07
C LYS A 74 -9.50 -1.47 12.01
N ALA A 75 -10.53 -2.26 11.66
CA ALA A 75 -10.91 -3.45 12.42
C ALA A 75 -9.77 -4.48 12.47
N ALA A 76 -9.13 -4.76 11.33
CA ALA A 76 -7.94 -5.62 11.25
C ALA A 76 -6.80 -5.12 12.15
N ARG A 77 -6.45 -3.82 12.07
CA ARG A 77 -5.43 -3.20 12.95
C ARG A 77 -5.78 -3.37 14.43
N ALA A 78 -7.04 -3.15 14.80
CA ALA A 78 -7.50 -3.28 16.18
C ALA A 78 -7.38 -4.72 16.69
N LEU A 79 -7.82 -5.70 15.90
CA LEU A 79 -7.70 -7.12 16.21
C LEU A 79 -6.24 -7.54 16.41
N ILE A 80 -5.36 -7.16 15.48
CA ILE A 80 -3.93 -7.48 15.58
C ILE A 80 -3.31 -6.84 16.83
N ASN A 81 -3.66 -5.59 17.13
CA ASN A 81 -3.16 -4.91 18.33
C ASN A 81 -3.62 -5.62 19.61
N LYS A 82 -4.87 -6.07 19.68
CA LYS A 82 -5.41 -6.86 20.81
C LYS A 82 -4.73 -8.23 20.91
N ALA A 83 -4.56 -8.94 19.80
CA ALA A 83 -3.87 -10.23 19.77
C ALA A 83 -2.42 -10.10 20.24
N ARG A 84 -1.75 -9.00 19.91
CA ARG A 84 -0.34 -8.73 20.25
C ARG A 84 -0.14 -7.85 21.49
N GLN A 85 -1.17 -7.64 22.31
CA GLN A 85 -1.11 -6.64 23.40
C GLN A 85 -0.11 -7.01 24.52
N SER A 86 0.20 -8.30 24.71
CA SER A 86 1.11 -8.78 25.75
C SER A 86 2.14 -9.78 25.20
N GLY A 87 3.24 -10.00 25.93
CA GLY A 87 4.22 -11.05 25.62
C GLY A 87 3.57 -12.44 25.64
N GLN A 88 2.81 -12.73 26.69
CA GLN A 88 2.10 -13.99 26.86
C GLN A 88 1.17 -14.33 25.69
N ARG A 89 0.39 -13.37 25.18
CA ARG A 89 -0.48 -13.62 24.02
C ARG A 89 0.31 -13.90 22.74
N ARG A 90 1.49 -13.29 22.57
CA ARG A 90 2.36 -13.56 21.41
C ARG A 90 2.94 -14.96 21.49
N GLU A 91 3.45 -15.37 22.64
CA GLU A 91 3.98 -16.73 22.86
C GLU A 91 2.89 -17.78 22.66
N GLU A 92 1.70 -17.55 23.22
CA GLU A 92 0.54 -18.42 23.04
C GLU A 92 0.11 -18.49 21.57
N PHE A 93 0.10 -17.36 20.86
CA PHE A 93 -0.21 -17.35 19.42
C PHE A 93 0.80 -18.17 18.61
N GLU A 94 2.09 -18.05 18.92
CA GLU A 94 3.16 -18.84 18.29
C GLU A 94 2.92 -20.35 18.46
N GLN A 95 2.52 -20.78 19.65
CA GLN A 95 2.19 -22.18 19.95
C GLN A 95 0.94 -22.63 19.15
N ILE A 96 -0.12 -21.82 19.15
CA ILE A 96 -1.34 -22.11 18.38
C ILE A 96 -1.03 -22.23 16.89
N VAL A 97 -0.20 -21.35 16.33
CA VAL A 97 0.19 -21.41 14.92
C VAL A 97 0.97 -22.69 14.63
N ALA A 98 1.92 -23.07 15.50
CA ALA A 98 2.67 -24.32 15.34
C ALA A 98 1.75 -25.56 15.37
N GLU A 99 0.75 -25.57 16.26
CA GLU A 99 -0.27 -26.61 16.30
C GLU A 99 -1.13 -26.64 15.03
N CYS A 100 -1.53 -25.47 14.53
CA CYS A 100 -2.32 -25.36 13.29
C CYS A 100 -1.53 -25.86 12.07
N ILE A 101 -0.24 -25.56 11.97
CA ILE A 101 0.64 -26.09 10.93
C ILE A 101 0.75 -27.61 11.02
N LYS A 102 0.98 -28.14 12.23
CA LYS A 102 1.07 -29.58 12.47
C LYS A 102 -0.22 -30.32 12.09
N ASN A 103 -1.36 -29.70 12.34
CA ASN A 103 -2.69 -30.25 12.06
C ASN A 103 -3.21 -29.90 10.65
N GLN A 104 -2.42 -29.19 9.82
CA GLN A 104 -2.78 -28.74 8.48
C GLN A 104 -4.10 -27.93 8.40
N THR A 105 -4.44 -27.20 9.48
CA THR A 105 -5.70 -26.42 9.56
C THR A 105 -5.63 -25.06 8.89
N LEU A 106 -4.44 -24.63 8.44
CA LEU A 106 -4.23 -23.38 7.70
C LEU A 106 -4.34 -23.56 6.17
N GLY A 107 -4.63 -24.78 5.71
CA GLY A 107 -4.65 -25.16 4.29
C GLY A 107 -3.56 -26.16 3.96
N GLU A 108 -3.86 -27.11 3.07
CA GLU A 108 -2.89 -28.11 2.62
C GLU A 108 -1.68 -27.46 1.97
N GLY A 109 -0.47 -27.79 2.44
CA GLY A 109 0.79 -27.26 1.90
C GLY A 109 1.04 -25.78 2.20
N PHE A 110 0.27 -25.16 3.08
CA PHE A 110 0.46 -23.75 3.43
C PHE A 110 1.59 -23.56 4.45
N GLU A 111 2.69 -22.95 4.01
CA GLU A 111 3.75 -22.48 4.91
C GLU A 111 3.62 -20.96 5.12
N PRO A 112 3.24 -20.49 6.33
CA PRO A 112 3.21 -19.06 6.59
C PRO A 112 4.64 -18.50 6.58
N GLY A 113 4.85 -17.32 6.01
CA GLY A 113 6.13 -16.58 6.06
C GLY A 113 6.53 -16.07 7.45
N GLY A 114 6.13 -16.75 8.53
CA GLY A 114 6.39 -16.47 9.94
C GLY A 114 5.18 -16.74 10.83
N THR A 115 5.44 -16.88 12.14
CA THR A 115 4.46 -17.34 13.14
C THR A 115 3.69 -16.22 13.84
N GLN A 116 4.04 -14.96 13.61
CA GLN A 116 3.44 -13.80 14.26
C GLN A 116 2.64 -12.94 13.27
N LEU A 117 1.57 -12.29 13.79
CA LEU A 117 0.85 -11.26 13.05
C LEU A 117 1.74 -10.03 12.82
N LEU A 118 1.58 -9.33 11.70
CA LEU A 118 2.35 -8.12 11.38
C LEU A 118 1.56 -6.86 11.78
N ARG A 119 2.25 -5.79 12.21
CA ARG A 119 1.62 -4.49 12.46
C ARG A 119 1.72 -3.63 11.21
N ASP A 120 0.69 -2.83 10.97
CA ASP A 120 0.75 -1.77 9.98
C ASP A 120 1.69 -0.65 10.46
N VAL A 121 2.52 -0.15 9.55
CA VAL A 121 3.49 0.91 9.82
C VAL A 121 3.43 1.89 8.67
N ASP A 122 2.83 3.06 8.88
CA ASP A 122 2.55 4.06 7.84
C ASP A 122 3.78 4.46 7.00
N THR A 123 4.96 4.42 7.60
CA THR A 123 6.23 4.77 6.95
C THR A 123 6.87 3.64 6.15
N ARG A 124 6.41 2.39 6.32
CA ARG A 124 6.95 1.22 5.63
C ARG A 124 6.08 0.88 4.43
N TRP A 125 6.69 0.79 3.26
CA TRP A 125 5.98 0.39 2.04
C TRP A 125 5.32 -0.97 2.20
N SER A 126 4.13 -1.09 1.64
CA SER A 126 3.36 -2.34 1.61
C SER A 126 3.01 -2.90 3.00
N SER A 127 3.16 -2.14 4.09
CA SER A 127 2.86 -2.61 5.46
C SER A 127 1.40 -3.03 5.61
N THR A 128 0.47 -2.28 5.03
CA THR A 128 -0.96 -2.57 5.08
C THR A 128 -1.26 -3.87 4.32
N PHE A 129 -0.65 -4.08 3.15
CA PHE A 129 -0.76 -5.31 2.39
C PHE A 129 -0.27 -6.51 3.22
N LEU A 130 0.97 -6.45 3.71
CA LEU A 130 1.59 -7.54 4.47
C LEU A 130 0.84 -7.84 5.78
N MET A 131 0.29 -6.81 6.42
CA MET A 131 -0.58 -6.96 7.60
C MET A 131 -1.83 -7.77 7.25
N ILE A 132 -2.56 -7.38 6.21
CA ILE A 132 -3.82 -8.02 5.82
C ILE A 132 -3.54 -9.45 5.32
N ASP A 133 -2.54 -9.63 4.46
CA ASP A 133 -2.12 -10.92 3.94
C ASP A 133 -1.81 -11.90 5.08
N ARG A 134 -0.99 -11.48 6.05
CA ARG A 134 -0.67 -12.30 7.22
C ARG A 134 -1.89 -12.60 8.10
N LEU A 135 -2.77 -11.62 8.29
CA LEU A 135 -3.97 -11.78 9.11
C LEU A 135 -4.91 -12.82 8.51
N LEU A 136 -5.17 -12.74 7.20
CA LEU A 136 -6.05 -13.68 6.50
C LEU A 136 -5.45 -15.09 6.51
N ALA A 137 -4.15 -15.21 6.23
CA ALA A 137 -3.42 -16.48 6.29
C ALA A 137 -3.48 -17.17 7.67
N LEU A 138 -3.33 -16.40 8.75
CA LEU A 138 -3.32 -16.92 10.11
C LEU A 138 -4.68 -16.82 10.81
N TYR A 139 -5.75 -16.47 10.09
CA TYR A 139 -7.05 -16.19 10.72
C TYR A 139 -7.60 -17.36 11.55
N PRO A 140 -7.48 -18.64 11.14
CA PRO A 140 -7.90 -19.76 11.98
C PRO A 140 -7.20 -19.80 13.34
N ALA A 141 -5.90 -19.51 13.39
CA ALA A 141 -5.15 -19.39 14.64
C ALA A 141 -5.59 -18.17 15.45
N VAL A 142 -5.90 -17.05 14.80
CA VAL A 142 -6.43 -15.85 15.46
C VAL A 142 -7.78 -16.14 16.10
N GLN A 143 -8.64 -16.91 15.44
CA GLN A 143 -9.93 -17.33 16.00
C GLN A 143 -9.76 -18.14 17.29
N LEU A 144 -8.80 -19.08 17.33
CA LEU A 144 -8.51 -19.86 18.53
C LEU A 144 -8.03 -18.99 19.69
N LEU A 145 -7.09 -18.08 19.42
CA LEU A 145 -6.56 -17.17 20.44
C LEU A 145 -7.64 -16.22 20.98
N MET A 146 -8.42 -15.59 20.10
CA MET A 146 -9.41 -14.59 20.50
C MET A 146 -10.63 -15.19 21.17
N ARG A 147 -11.05 -16.41 20.82
CA ARG A 147 -12.10 -17.12 21.57
C ARG A 147 -11.77 -17.27 23.06
N LYS A 148 -10.50 -17.40 23.42
CA LYS A 148 -10.04 -17.50 24.82
C LYS A 148 -9.95 -16.14 25.52
N HIS A 149 -9.62 -15.08 24.77
CA HIS A 149 -9.17 -13.81 25.35
C HIS A 149 -10.16 -12.65 25.17
N ASP A 150 -10.77 -12.52 23.99
CA ASP A 150 -11.67 -11.44 23.60
C ASP A 150 -12.47 -11.86 22.35
N PRO A 151 -13.53 -12.68 22.51
CA PRO A 151 -14.29 -13.22 21.39
C PRO A 151 -15.03 -12.12 20.59
N ASP A 152 -15.38 -11.02 21.24
CA ASP A 152 -16.09 -9.88 20.63
C ASP A 152 -15.20 -9.09 19.66
N ALA A 153 -13.88 -9.31 19.70
CA ALA A 153 -12.92 -8.69 18.77
C ALA A 153 -12.83 -9.39 17.40
N LEU A 154 -13.48 -10.54 17.21
CA LEU A 154 -13.44 -11.30 15.97
C LEU A 154 -14.10 -10.53 14.81
N LEU A 155 -13.53 -10.68 13.61
CA LEU A 155 -14.07 -10.07 12.41
C LEU A 155 -15.22 -10.92 11.87
N SER A 156 -16.25 -10.24 11.35
CA SER A 156 -17.34 -10.90 10.62
C SER A 156 -16.86 -11.44 9.28
N ASP A 157 -17.54 -12.46 8.75
CA ASP A 157 -17.22 -13.03 7.43
C ASP A 157 -17.24 -11.95 6.33
N LYS A 158 -18.22 -11.04 6.37
CA LYS A 158 -18.29 -9.90 5.45
C LYS A 158 -17.06 -8.99 5.54
N THR A 159 -16.53 -8.79 6.73
CA THR A 159 -15.31 -7.98 6.92
C THR A 159 -14.10 -8.70 6.35
N LEU A 160 -14.03 -10.03 6.48
CA LEU A 160 -12.96 -10.85 5.92
C LEU A 160 -13.01 -10.85 4.38
N ASP A 161 -14.21 -10.95 3.80
CA ASP A 161 -14.40 -10.88 2.34
C ASP A 161 -13.89 -9.53 1.80
N VAL A 162 -14.29 -8.42 2.42
CA VAL A 162 -13.81 -7.08 2.02
C VAL A 162 -12.30 -6.93 2.21
N LEU A 163 -11.73 -7.51 3.28
CA LEU A 163 -10.27 -7.54 3.47
C LEU A 163 -9.57 -8.37 2.40
N SER A 164 -10.19 -9.46 1.93
CA SER A 164 -9.69 -10.27 0.83
C SER A 164 -9.67 -9.47 -0.48
N ASP A 165 -10.74 -8.74 -0.79
CA ASP A 165 -10.78 -7.85 -1.96
C ASP A 165 -9.71 -6.75 -1.88
N ILE A 166 -9.54 -6.14 -0.70
CA ILE A 166 -8.49 -5.13 -0.47
C ILE A 166 -7.10 -5.76 -0.62
N ARG A 167 -6.90 -6.98 -0.12
CA ARG A 167 -5.64 -7.72 -0.27
C ARG A 167 -5.33 -8.00 -1.75
N GLU A 168 -6.32 -8.42 -2.53
CA GLU A 168 -6.16 -8.63 -3.98
C GLU A 168 -5.75 -7.35 -4.70
N PHE A 169 -6.42 -6.22 -4.40
CA PHE A 169 -6.03 -4.93 -4.93
C PHE A 169 -4.60 -4.54 -4.52
N LEU A 170 -4.26 -4.65 -3.23
CA LEU A 170 -2.96 -4.21 -2.70
C LEU A 170 -1.80 -5.11 -3.14
N ALA A 171 -2.06 -6.35 -3.55
CA ALA A 171 -1.05 -7.24 -4.12
C ALA A 171 -0.47 -6.68 -5.42
N ILE A 172 -1.30 -6.03 -6.25
CA ILE A 172 -0.89 -5.45 -7.55
C ILE A 172 0.27 -4.44 -7.40
N PRO A 173 0.13 -3.32 -6.64
CA PRO A 173 1.21 -2.37 -6.47
C PRO A 173 2.39 -2.95 -5.69
N HIS A 174 2.15 -3.92 -4.79
CA HIS A 174 3.24 -4.60 -4.07
C HIS A 174 4.15 -5.38 -5.02
N THR A 175 3.59 -6.20 -5.93
CA THR A 175 4.36 -6.98 -6.90
C THR A 175 5.14 -6.08 -7.85
N VAL A 176 4.53 -5.02 -8.38
CA VAL A 176 5.21 -4.10 -9.30
C VAL A 176 6.35 -3.34 -8.59
N GLN A 177 6.15 -2.94 -7.33
CA GLN A 177 7.19 -2.31 -6.52
C GLN A 177 8.36 -3.26 -6.26
N GLU A 178 8.12 -4.53 -5.97
CA GLU A 178 9.19 -5.53 -5.78
C GLU A 178 9.99 -5.75 -7.06
N LEU A 179 9.33 -5.84 -8.22
CA LEU A 179 10.00 -6.02 -9.52
C LEU A 179 11.06 -4.95 -9.78
N LEU A 180 10.73 -3.67 -9.58
CA LEU A 180 11.65 -2.56 -9.84
C LEU A 180 12.61 -2.25 -8.68
N SER A 181 12.38 -2.83 -7.50
CA SER A 181 13.27 -2.67 -6.34
C SER A 181 14.30 -3.79 -6.23
N ALA A 182 14.07 -4.92 -6.92
CA ALA A 182 14.95 -6.08 -6.89
C ALA A 182 16.11 -6.02 -7.91
N GLU A 183 16.15 -4.99 -8.77
CA GLU A 183 17.21 -4.88 -9.76
C GLU A 183 18.49 -4.25 -9.19
N ASP A 184 19.62 -4.93 -9.40
CA ASP A 184 20.97 -4.40 -9.15
C ASP A 184 21.44 -3.42 -10.25
N THR A 185 20.55 -3.07 -11.19
CA THR A 185 20.83 -2.23 -12.36
C THR A 185 19.95 -0.99 -12.41
N PRO A 186 20.37 0.09 -13.12
CA PRO A 186 19.55 1.30 -13.24
C PRO A 186 18.20 1.04 -13.93
N THR A 187 17.10 1.12 -13.17
CA THR A 187 15.72 0.82 -13.62
C THR A 187 14.97 2.01 -14.22
N ILE A 188 15.61 3.17 -14.39
CA ILE A 188 14.90 4.40 -14.77
C ILE A 188 14.25 4.34 -16.17
N SER A 189 14.81 3.53 -17.08
CA SER A 189 14.23 3.23 -18.39
C SER A 189 12.91 2.46 -18.29
N LEU A 190 12.74 1.67 -17.22
CA LEU A 190 11.56 0.84 -16.97
C LEU A 190 10.46 1.58 -16.20
N ALA A 191 10.76 2.72 -15.59
CA ALA A 191 9.81 3.43 -14.72
C ALA A 191 8.52 3.87 -15.44
N LEU A 192 8.63 4.48 -16.64
CA LEU A 192 7.46 4.90 -17.42
C LEU A 192 6.66 3.71 -17.99
N PRO A 193 7.30 2.68 -18.59
CA PRO A 193 6.62 1.44 -18.96
C PRO A 193 5.87 0.79 -17.79
N ALA A 194 6.52 0.66 -16.63
CA ALA A 194 5.92 0.06 -15.45
C ALA A 194 4.72 0.86 -14.90
N TYR A 195 4.76 2.20 -14.96
CA TYR A 195 3.57 3.00 -14.63
C TYR A 195 2.41 2.72 -15.57
N ALA A 196 2.66 2.66 -16.89
CA ALA A 196 1.62 2.41 -17.87
C ALA A 196 0.99 1.02 -17.67
N GLU A 197 1.82 0.00 -17.49
CA GLU A 197 1.37 -1.37 -17.21
C GLU A 197 0.59 -1.46 -15.90
N LEU A 198 1.08 -0.84 -14.82
CA LEU A 198 0.38 -0.80 -13.53
C LEU A 198 -0.99 -0.13 -13.66
N VAL A 199 -1.10 0.97 -14.41
CA VAL A 199 -2.39 1.64 -14.66
C VAL A 199 -3.36 0.71 -15.39
N ASP A 200 -2.91 -0.03 -16.40
CA ASP A 200 -3.77 -0.93 -17.15
C ASP A 200 -4.22 -2.15 -16.32
N ILE A 201 -3.33 -2.72 -15.50
CA ILE A 201 -3.70 -3.77 -14.53
C ILE A 201 -4.75 -3.24 -13.54
N LEU A 202 -4.58 -2.02 -13.03
CA LEU A 202 -5.53 -1.40 -12.11
C LEU A 202 -6.89 -1.11 -12.76
N LYS A 203 -6.94 -0.74 -14.04
CA LYS A 203 -8.22 -0.62 -14.75
C LYS A 203 -8.95 -1.96 -14.80
N GLY A 204 -8.24 -3.05 -15.11
CA GLY A 204 -8.81 -4.39 -15.07
C GLY A 204 -9.27 -4.81 -13.67
N ALA A 205 -8.51 -4.46 -12.63
CA ALA A 205 -8.89 -4.72 -11.24
C ALA A 205 -10.13 -3.91 -10.81
N ARG A 206 -10.26 -2.66 -11.26
CA ARG A 206 -11.44 -1.82 -11.02
C ARG A 206 -12.72 -2.46 -11.56
N ASP A 207 -12.63 -3.08 -12.73
CA ASP A 207 -13.77 -3.75 -13.37
C ASP A 207 -14.14 -5.07 -12.65
N LYS A 208 -13.15 -5.77 -12.07
CA LYS A 208 -13.34 -6.99 -11.28
C LYS A 208 -13.84 -6.75 -9.85
N LEU A 209 -13.44 -5.63 -9.24
CA LEU A 209 -13.71 -5.28 -7.84
C LEU A 209 -14.60 -4.02 -7.76
N PRO A 210 -15.89 -4.10 -8.15
CA PRO A 210 -16.76 -2.93 -8.25
C PRO A 210 -16.94 -2.20 -6.91
N GLN A 211 -16.89 -2.92 -5.78
CA GLN A 211 -16.97 -2.33 -4.44
C GLN A 211 -15.77 -1.43 -4.11
N LEU A 212 -14.61 -1.73 -4.69
CA LEU A 212 -13.38 -0.96 -4.51
C LEU A 212 -13.14 0.03 -5.66
N ALA A 213 -14.04 0.12 -6.64
CA ALA A 213 -13.80 0.84 -7.89
C ALA A 213 -13.42 2.32 -7.66
N HIS A 214 -14.07 2.99 -6.71
CA HIS A 214 -13.76 4.38 -6.35
C HIS A 214 -12.35 4.54 -5.74
N GLY A 215 -11.92 3.59 -4.91
CA GLY A 215 -10.56 3.56 -4.36
C GLY A 215 -9.52 3.28 -5.43
N ILE A 216 -9.75 2.28 -6.28
CA ILE A 216 -8.86 1.93 -7.39
C ILE A 216 -8.75 3.11 -8.38
N GLN A 217 -9.85 3.82 -8.64
CA GLN A 217 -9.81 5.03 -9.46
C GLN A 217 -8.95 6.14 -8.84
N ALA A 218 -8.96 6.29 -7.51
CA ALA A 218 -8.09 7.25 -6.83
C ALA A 218 -6.61 6.86 -6.95
N ALA A 219 -6.26 5.56 -6.93
CA ALA A 219 -4.91 5.09 -7.23
C ALA A 219 -4.50 5.39 -8.68
N ILE A 220 -5.34 5.05 -9.66
CA ILE A 220 -5.09 5.33 -11.09
C ILE A 220 -4.82 6.82 -11.31
N SER A 221 -5.68 7.68 -10.77
CA SER A 221 -5.56 9.13 -10.93
C SER A 221 -4.23 9.66 -10.38
N ALA A 222 -3.76 9.10 -9.26
CA ALA A 222 -2.46 9.44 -8.67
C ALA A 222 -1.29 9.03 -9.58
N LEU A 223 -1.34 7.82 -10.13
CA LEU A 223 -0.29 7.33 -11.02
C LEU A 223 -0.23 8.15 -12.31
N GLU A 224 -1.38 8.49 -12.90
CA GLU A 224 -1.45 9.31 -14.11
C GLU A 224 -0.89 10.71 -13.88
N GLU A 225 -1.19 11.33 -12.73
CA GLU A 225 -0.64 12.62 -12.31
C GLU A 225 0.89 12.58 -12.23
N TYR A 226 1.45 11.61 -11.49
CA TYR A 226 2.89 11.51 -11.32
C TYR A 226 3.62 11.04 -12.58
N MET A 227 2.96 10.26 -13.43
CA MET A 227 3.45 9.93 -14.77
C MET A 227 3.53 11.19 -15.64
N ALA A 228 2.56 12.11 -15.55
CA ALA A 228 2.62 13.40 -16.23
C ALA A 228 3.79 14.27 -15.74
N TYR A 229 4.11 14.23 -14.43
CA TYR A 229 5.32 14.87 -13.92
C TYR A 229 6.60 14.22 -14.43
N ALA A 230 6.67 12.88 -14.45
CA ALA A 230 7.84 12.15 -14.95
C ALA A 230 8.11 12.46 -16.43
N ARG A 231 7.07 12.60 -17.25
CA ARG A 231 7.18 12.97 -18.68
C ARG A 231 7.77 14.36 -18.94
N GLN A 232 7.73 15.27 -17.95
CA GLN A 232 8.37 16.59 -18.07
C GLN A 232 9.90 16.53 -17.88
N THR A 233 10.41 15.42 -17.34
CA THR A 233 11.81 15.23 -17.01
C THR A 233 12.51 14.44 -18.12
N ARG A 234 13.47 15.08 -18.78
CA ARG A 234 14.16 14.52 -19.97
C ARG A 234 14.93 13.23 -19.68
N VAL A 235 15.35 12.98 -18.43
CA VAL A 235 16.18 11.82 -18.10
C VAL A 235 15.47 10.49 -18.40
N TYR A 236 14.14 10.42 -18.25
CA TYR A 236 13.39 9.20 -18.57
C TYR A 236 13.44 8.89 -20.08
N ALA A 237 13.23 9.90 -20.93
CA ALA A 237 13.32 9.74 -22.37
C ALA A 237 14.74 9.39 -22.84
N LEU A 238 15.75 10.01 -22.23
CA LEU A 238 17.16 9.69 -22.54
C LEU A 238 17.51 8.25 -22.15
N ALA A 239 17.05 7.78 -20.99
CA ALA A 239 17.34 6.42 -20.52
C ALA A 239 16.61 5.33 -21.33
N MET A 240 15.45 5.62 -21.92
CA MET A 240 14.76 4.67 -22.81
C MET A 240 15.34 4.66 -24.23
N GLY A 241 16.11 5.68 -24.61
CA GLY A 241 16.71 5.81 -25.94
C GLY A 241 18.11 5.20 -26.08
N THR A 242 18.64 4.60 -25.01
CA THR A 242 19.94 3.92 -24.95
C THR A 242 19.75 2.43 -24.89
#